data_AF-A0A447S3M3-F1
#
_entry.id   AF-A0A447S3M3-F1
#
_cell.length_a   1.000
_cell.length_b   1.000
_cell.length_c   1.000
_cell.angle_alpha   90.00
_cell.angle_beta   90.00
_cell.angle_gamma   90.00
#
_symmetry.space_group_name_H-M   'P 1'
#
loop_
_entity.id
_entity.type
_entity.pdbx_description
1 polymer ?
#
loop_
_entity_poly.entity_id
_entity_poly.type
_entity_poly.pdbx_seq_one_letter_code
_entity_poly.pdbx_strand_id
1 'polypeptide(L)'
;MTTVEGAGPRHMVFHPNQQYGYCVNELNSSIDVWELKDPKGNIECVQTLDMMPPDFSGVRWAADIHITPDGRHLYACDRTASIITVFSVSEDGSVLAVEGYQPTETQPARL
;
A
#
# COMPACT_ATOMS: atom_id res chain seq x y z
N MET A 1 -17.22 -0.30 6.60
CA MET A 1 -15.87 -0.28 6.04
C MET A 1 -14.92 -0.01 7.17
N THR A 2 -14.13 -1.00 7.58
CA THR A 2 -13.22 -0.88 8.73
C THR A 2 -11.88 -1.47 8.34
N THR A 3 -10.81 -0.74 8.60
CA THR A 3 -9.45 -1.24 8.52
C THR A 3 -9.14 -2.07 9.75
N VAL A 4 -8.06 -2.85 9.74
CA VAL A 4 -7.62 -3.59 10.93
C VAL A 4 -7.38 -2.62 12.10
N GLU A 5 -7.80 -3.00 13.30
CA GLU A 5 -7.58 -2.19 14.50
C GLU A 5 -6.09 -1.90 14.69
N GLY A 6 -5.74 -0.65 14.96
CA GLY A 6 -4.34 -0.24 15.09
C GLY A 6 -3.56 -0.10 13.78
N ALA A 7 -4.20 -0.22 12.60
CA ALA A 7 -3.51 -0.05 11.31
C ALA A 7 -3.10 1.41 11.03
N GLY A 8 -3.94 2.38 11.39
CA GLY A 8 -3.69 3.81 11.16
C GLY A 8 -3.65 4.21 9.67
N PRO A 9 -4.78 4.19 8.96
CA PRO A 9 -4.88 4.61 7.55
C PRO A 9 -4.36 6.04 7.34
N ARG A 10 -3.52 6.25 6.32
CA ARG A 10 -2.78 7.50 6.14
C ARG A 10 -2.97 8.13 4.75
N HIS A 11 -2.28 7.61 3.75
CA HIS A 11 -2.34 8.10 2.37
C HIS A 11 -3.04 7.07 1.48
N MET A 12 -3.62 7.53 0.37
CA MET A 12 -4.27 6.66 -0.59
C MET A 12 -4.08 7.12 -2.03
N VAL A 13 -4.09 6.17 -2.95
CA VAL A 13 -4.09 6.41 -4.40
C VAL A 13 -5.09 5.50 -5.08
N PHE A 14 -5.68 5.98 -6.18
CA PHE A 14 -6.64 5.22 -6.97
C PHE A 14 -5.97 4.57 -8.17
N HIS A 15 -6.38 3.34 -8.48
CA HIS A 15 -5.97 2.70 -9.72
C HIS A 15 -6.49 3.50 -10.94
N PRO A 16 -5.73 3.60 -12.05
CA PRO A 16 -6.17 4.34 -13.25
C PRO A 16 -7.52 3.87 -13.84
N ASN A 17 -7.89 2.60 -13.63
CA ASN A 17 -9.19 2.05 -14.06
C ASN A 17 -10.38 2.44 -13.15
N GLN A 18 -10.13 3.15 -12.05
CA GLN A 18 -11.13 3.66 -11.10
C GLN A 18 -11.95 2.60 -10.36
N GLN A 19 -11.56 1.32 -10.43
CA GLN A 19 -12.24 0.23 -9.72
C GLN A 19 -11.64 -0.01 -8.33
N TYR A 20 -10.36 0.33 -8.12
CA TYR A 20 -9.64 0.04 -6.88
C TYR A 20 -9.00 1.29 -6.27
N GLY A 21 -8.93 1.30 -4.93
CA GLY A 21 -8.13 2.23 -4.15
C GLY A 21 -7.12 1.48 -3.28
N TYR A 22 -5.92 2.04 -3.14
CA TYR A 22 -4.85 1.48 -2.32
C TYR A 22 -4.56 2.42 -1.17
N CYS A 23 -4.66 1.93 0.06
CA CYS A 23 -4.46 2.72 1.27
C CYS A 23 -3.24 2.20 2.02
N VAL A 24 -2.27 3.08 2.31
CA VAL A 24 -1.16 2.75 3.21
C VAL A 24 -1.56 3.03 4.66
N ASN A 25 -1.25 2.07 5.52
CA ASN A 25 -1.50 2.10 6.95
C ASN A 25 -0.18 2.36 7.70
N GLU A 26 -0.09 3.51 8.40
CA GLU A 26 1.13 4.02 9.01
C GLU A 26 1.67 3.11 10.12
N LEU A 27 0.79 2.62 10.98
CA LEU A 27 1.15 2.07 12.28
C LEU A 27 1.50 0.57 12.24
N ASN A 28 1.13 -0.12 11.16
CA ASN A 28 1.48 -1.53 10.94
C ASN A 28 2.22 -1.78 9.61
N SER A 29 2.49 -0.73 8.83
CA SER A 29 3.10 -0.79 7.50
C SER A 29 2.41 -1.81 6.60
N SER A 30 1.08 -1.77 6.53
CA SER A 30 0.31 -2.56 5.57
C SER A 30 -0.28 -1.71 4.45
N ILE A 31 -0.66 -2.37 3.36
CA ILE A 31 -1.48 -1.79 2.29
C ILE A 31 -2.81 -2.53 2.26
N ASP A 32 -3.91 -1.79 2.32
CA ASP A 32 -5.24 -2.30 2.04
C ASP A 32 -5.64 -1.98 0.60
N VAL A 33 -6.17 -2.98 -0.11
CA VAL A 33 -6.76 -2.87 -1.44
C VAL A 33 -8.28 -2.84 -1.30
N TRP A 34 -8.88 -1.75 -1.74
CA TRP A 34 -10.32 -1.51 -1.67
C TRP A 34 -10.94 -1.58 -3.05
N GLU A 35 -11.88 -2.51 -3.26
CA GLU A 35 -12.76 -2.50 -4.42
C GLU A 35 -13.83 -1.43 -4.19
N LEU A 36 -13.93 -0.45 -5.09
CA LEU A 36 -14.77 0.74 -4.91
C LEU A 36 -16.22 0.54 -5.34
N LYS A 37 -16.47 -0.48 -6.17
CA LYS A 37 -17.81 -0.77 -6.68
C LYS A 37 -17.94 -2.26 -6.98
N ASP A 38 -18.24 -3.03 -5.94
CA ASP A 38 -18.67 -4.41 -6.13
C ASP A 38 -19.97 -4.46 -6.98
N PRO A 39 -20.41 -5.65 -7.45
CA PRO A 39 -21.66 -5.79 -8.20
C PRO A 39 -22.92 -5.29 -7.48
N LYS A 40 -22.86 -5.01 -6.18
CA LYS A 40 -23.94 -4.52 -5.32
C LYS A 40 -23.79 -3.04 -4.97
N GLY A 41 -22.73 -2.37 -5.43
CA GLY A 41 -22.42 -0.97 -5.13
C GLY A 41 -21.77 -0.72 -3.77
N ASN A 42 -21.25 -1.75 -3.12
CA ASN A 42 -20.49 -1.66 -1.87
C ASN A 42 -19.01 -1.42 -2.15
N ILE A 43 -18.31 -0.98 -1.10
CA ILE A 43 -16.86 -0.88 -1.05
C ILE A 43 -16.35 -1.94 -0.09
N GLU A 44 -15.45 -2.80 -0.56
CA GLU A 44 -14.92 -3.94 0.19
C GLU A 44 -13.38 -3.94 0.20
N CYS A 45 -12.78 -4.36 1.32
CA CYS A 45 -11.35 -4.63 1.38
C CYS A 45 -11.12 -6.02 0.80
N VAL A 46 -10.47 -6.11 -0.35
CA VAL A 46 -10.24 -7.38 -1.06
C VAL A 46 -8.85 -7.98 -0.76
N GLN A 47 -7.93 -7.18 -0.23
CA GLN A 47 -6.61 -7.63 0.17
C GLN A 47 -6.00 -6.71 1.24
N THR A 48 -5.29 -7.28 2.21
CA THR A 48 -4.36 -6.57 3.08
C THR A 48 -2.99 -7.25 2.98
N LEU A 49 -1.93 -6.47 2.79
CA LEU A 49 -0.58 -7.00 2.58
C LEU A 49 0.47 -6.22 3.39
N ASP A 50 1.41 -6.92 4.02
CA ASP A 50 2.54 -6.32 4.75
C ASP A 50 3.61 -5.82 3.76
N MET A 51 4.00 -4.55 3.85
CA MET A 51 4.99 -3.97 2.93
C MET A 51 6.43 -4.23 3.34
N MET A 52 6.68 -4.92 4.44
CA MET A 52 8.01 -4.95 5.05
C MET A 52 8.74 -6.26 4.77
N PRO A 53 10.09 -6.26 4.82
CA PRO A 53 10.85 -7.51 4.81
C PRO A 53 10.38 -8.45 5.93
N PRO A 54 10.29 -9.78 5.69
CA PRO A 54 9.77 -10.74 6.67
C PRO A 54 10.45 -10.69 8.04
N ASP A 55 11.75 -10.36 8.08
CA ASP A 55 12.56 -10.35 9.31
C ASP A 55 12.70 -8.96 9.95
N PHE A 56 11.99 -7.93 9.44
CA PHE A 56 12.05 -6.60 10.04
C PHE A 56 11.30 -6.55 11.37
N SER A 57 11.99 -6.14 12.43
CA SER A 57 11.47 -6.03 13.80
C SER A 57 11.48 -4.60 14.37
N GLY A 58 11.79 -3.60 13.54
CA GLY A 58 11.76 -2.20 13.93
C GLY A 58 10.34 -1.64 14.06
N VAL A 59 10.24 -0.38 14.48
CA VAL A 59 8.98 0.35 14.52
C VAL A 59 8.42 0.51 13.11
N ARG A 60 7.17 0.12 12.90
CA ARG A 60 6.45 0.36 11.64
C ARG A 60 6.13 1.84 11.49
N TRP A 61 6.49 2.43 10.35
CA TRP A 61 6.27 3.86 10.13
C TRP A 61 6.12 4.19 8.64
N ALA A 62 5.16 3.52 7.99
CA ALA A 62 4.85 3.72 6.57
C ALA A 62 4.35 5.14 6.30
N ALA A 63 4.69 5.73 5.15
CA ALA A 63 4.41 7.14 4.87
C ALA A 63 3.59 7.33 3.59
N ASP A 64 4.24 7.27 2.42
CA ASP A 64 3.63 7.66 1.16
C ASP A 64 3.36 6.44 0.27
N ILE A 65 2.42 6.58 -0.66
CA ILE A 65 2.00 5.52 -1.59
C ILE A 65 1.68 6.14 -2.96
N HIS A 66 2.19 5.52 -4.03
CA HIS A 66 2.01 5.99 -5.41
C HIS A 66 1.84 4.81 -6.37
N ILE A 67 1.08 5.01 -7.44
CA ILE A 67 0.90 4.04 -8.53
C ILE A 67 1.33 4.66 -9.86
N THR A 68 1.90 3.85 -10.76
CA THR A 68 2.26 4.30 -12.10
C THR A 68 1.02 4.58 -12.95
N PRO A 69 1.10 5.50 -13.95
CA PRO A 69 -0.03 5.80 -14.82
C PRO A 69 -0.53 4.62 -15.65
N ASP A 70 0.32 3.62 -15.91
CA ASP A 70 -0.06 2.38 -16.60
C ASP A 70 -0.72 1.34 -15.67
N GLY A 71 -0.82 1.63 -14.37
CA GLY A 71 -1.47 0.78 -13.37
C GLY A 71 -0.67 -0.45 -12.95
N ARG A 72 0.54 -0.67 -13.48
CA ARG A 72 1.27 -1.94 -13.31
C ARG A 72 2.13 -2.02 -12.06
N HIS A 73 2.55 -0.88 -11.52
CA HIS A 73 3.47 -0.82 -10.40
C HIS A 73 2.98 0.15 -9.34
N LEU A 74 3.01 -0.32 -8.10
CA LEU A 74 2.72 0.49 -6.91
C LEU A 74 3.97 0.56 -6.04
N TYR A 75 4.16 1.69 -5.39
CA TYR A 75 5.31 1.96 -4.52
C TYR A 75 4.80 2.52 -3.20
N ALA A 76 5.33 2.02 -2.09
CA ALA A 76 5.10 2.60 -0.77
C ALA A 76 6.41 2.67 0.01
N CYS A 77 6.56 3.68 0.88
CA CYS A 77 7.79 3.87 1.66
C CYS A 77 7.58 3.71 3.16
N ASP A 78 8.61 3.20 3.85
CA ASP A 78 8.67 3.12 5.30
C ASP A 78 9.83 3.96 5.86
N ARG A 79 9.51 4.82 6.82
CA ARG A 79 10.45 5.79 7.38
C ARG A 79 11.52 5.17 8.27
N THR A 80 11.16 4.12 9.01
CA THR A 80 12.09 3.46 9.94
C THR A 80 13.06 2.59 9.17
N ALA A 81 12.56 1.80 8.22
CA ALA A 81 13.40 0.95 7.38
C ALA A 81 14.19 1.75 6.34
N SER A 82 13.76 2.97 5.98
CA SER A 82 14.35 3.78 4.90
C SER A 82 14.38 3.00 3.59
N ILE A 83 13.22 2.42 3.24
CA ILE A 83 13.01 1.64 2.02
C ILE A 83 11.79 2.13 1.26
N ILE A 84 11.80 1.86 -0.04
CA ILE A 84 10.62 1.84 -0.92
C ILE A 84 10.34 0.37 -1.25
N THR A 85 9.16 -0.11 -0.89
CA THR A 85 8.66 -1.42 -1.31
C THR A 85 8.01 -1.29 -2.67
N VAL A 86 8.41 -2.17 -3.60
CA VAL A 86 7.91 -2.23 -4.96
C VAL A 86 6.89 -3.35 -5.06
N PHE A 87 5.72 -3.04 -5.62
CA PHE A 87 4.66 -4.00 -5.85
C PHE A 87 4.32 -4.10 -7.33
N SER A 88 4.06 -5.32 -7.80
CA SER A 88 3.31 -5.54 -9.02
C SER A 88 1.82 -5.48 -8.71
N VAL A 89 1.05 -4.98 -9.67
CA VAL A 89 -0.40 -4.92 -9.63
C VAL A 89 -0.94 -5.86 -10.70
N SER A 90 -1.93 -6.69 -10.35
CA SER A 90 -2.65 -7.52 -11.33
C SER A 90 -3.31 -6.65 -12.39
N GLU A 91 -3.57 -7.23 -13.56
CA GLU A 91 -4.10 -6.47 -14.72
C GLU A 91 -5.44 -5.78 -14.43
N ASP A 92 -6.28 -6.39 -13.60
CA ASP A 92 -7.55 -5.83 -13.16
C ASP A 92 -7.41 -4.80 -12.02
N GLY A 93 -6.26 -4.74 -11.33
CA GLY A 93 -6.00 -3.87 -10.19
C GLY A 93 -6.29 -4.49 -8.81
N SER A 94 -6.82 -5.72 -8.74
CA SER A 94 -7.37 -6.30 -7.51
C SER A 94 -6.34 -6.93 -6.56
N VAL A 95 -5.17 -7.31 -7.06
CA VAL A 95 -4.14 -8.02 -6.31
C VAL A 95 -2.80 -7.33 -6.43
N LEU A 96 -2.17 -7.09 -5.29
CA LEU A 96 -0.78 -6.67 -5.16
C LEU A 96 0.12 -7.86 -4.81
N ALA A 97 1.34 -7.86 -5.32
CA ALA A 97 2.42 -8.73 -4.88
C ALA A 97 3.71 -7.95 -4.67
N VAL A 98 4.48 -8.28 -3.64
CA VAL A 98 5.79 -7.66 -3.38
C VAL A 98 6.81 -8.18 -4.38
N GLU A 99 7.43 -7.27 -5.13
CA GLU A 99 8.52 -7.58 -6.07
C GLU A 99 9.89 -7.38 -5.43
N GLY A 100 10.00 -6.47 -4.47
CA GLY A 100 11.24 -6.24 -3.76
C GLY A 100 11.28 -4.94 -2.96
N TYR A 101 12.47 -4.62 -2.48
CA TYR A 101 12.74 -3.48 -1.62
C TYR A 101 13.94 -2.70 -2.14
N GLN A 102 13.80 -1.39 -2.24
CA GLN A 102 14.86 -0.48 -2.65
C GLN A 102 15.25 0.43 -1.48
N PRO A 103 16.52 0.43 -1.04
CA PRO A 103 17.00 1.41 -0.06
C PRO A 103 16.86 2.84 -0.58
N THR A 104 16.55 3.76 0.32
CA THR A 104 16.42 5.20 0.02
C THR A 104 17.08 6.04 1.12
N GLU A 105 16.99 7.37 1.06
CA GLU A 105 17.42 8.28 2.12
C GLU A 105 16.78 7.94 3.47
N THR A 106 17.40 8.39 4.56
CA THR A 106 16.85 8.18 5.89
C THR A 106 15.53 8.93 6.07
N GLN A 107 14.50 8.22 6.53
CA GLN A 107 13.15 8.78 6.76
C GLN A 107 12.58 9.47 5.51
N PRO A 108 12.30 8.74 4.42
CA PRO A 108 11.65 9.29 3.23
C PRO A 108 10.33 9.97 3.55
N ALA A 109 9.93 10.93 2.72
CA ALA A 109 8.71 11.75 2.89
C ALA A 109 8.66 12.56 4.21
N ARG A 110 9.82 12.95 4.72
CA ARG A 110 9.94 13.91 5.83
C ARG A 110 9.62 15.32 5.32
N LEU A 111 8.41 15.79 5.59
CA LEU A 111 8.05 17.21 5.56
C LEU A 111 8.55 17.90 6.84
#